data_AF-A0AB39SGY2-F1
#
_entry.id   AF-A0AB39SGY2-F1
#
_cell.length_a   1.000
_cell.length_b   1.000
_cell.length_c   1.000
_cell.angle_alpha   90.00
_cell.angle_beta   90.00
_cell.angle_gamma   90.00
#
_symmetry.space_group_name_H-M   'P 1'
#
loop_
_entity.id
_entity.type
_entity.pdbx_description
1 polymer ?
#
loop_
_entity_poly.entity_id
_entity_poly.type
_entity_poly.pdbx_seq_one_letter_code
_entity_poly.pdbx_strand_id
1 'polypeptide(L)'
;MKYRKTFAVVGAALLTMSVLTQAEAASGPDELQQEINEVLSNTQGGVQISRNEIAWNGGEAIMAFPLPGEETAPPSSAAAVKLQTKKSGVSAKSVQSASSGSEALAADDGCPTQVFGPDWYCFYQYENFGGRRLQWNASHGHDDLVFFSEYYFDNKTSSWSNRGGNYIYVEGRSETGQDRSCNDNPIELWIESPHSSKSYVGAADDNKADCFWTT
;
A
#
# COMPACT_ATOMS: atom_id res chain seq x y z
N MET A 1 -75.47 -29.76 49.17
CA MET A 1 -74.83 -30.60 50.21
C MET A 1 -73.31 -30.45 50.07
N LYS A 2 -72.61 -30.28 51.19
CA LYS A 2 -71.16 -30.12 51.33
C LYS A 2 -70.39 -31.24 50.62
N TYR A 3 -69.19 -30.95 50.07
CA TYR A 3 -67.91 -31.53 50.51
C TYR A 3 -66.72 -30.85 49.79
N ARG A 4 -65.79 -30.32 50.58
CA ARG A 4 -64.44 -29.87 50.18
C ARG A 4 -63.54 -31.10 49.97
N LYS A 5 -62.51 -30.99 49.11
CA LYS A 5 -61.15 -31.54 49.32
C LYS A 5 -60.13 -31.04 48.25
N THR A 6 -59.30 -30.11 48.71
CA THR A 6 -57.84 -29.91 48.63
C THR A 6 -56.91 -30.68 47.65
N PHE A 7 -55.81 -29.97 47.29
CA PHE A 7 -54.49 -30.37 46.73
C PHE A 7 -54.37 -30.44 45.18
N ALA A 8 -53.29 -30.03 44.51
CA ALA A 8 -51.93 -29.63 44.90
C ALA A 8 -51.35 -28.61 43.90
N VAL A 9 -50.41 -27.79 44.39
CA VAL A 9 -49.56 -26.86 43.63
C VAL A 9 -48.39 -27.65 43.01
N VAL A 10 -48.12 -27.45 41.71
CA VAL A 10 -46.83 -27.77 41.10
C VAL A 10 -46.34 -26.51 40.38
N GLY A 11 -45.28 -25.92 40.92
CA GLY A 11 -44.61 -24.76 40.34
C GLY A 11 -43.75 -25.15 39.14
N ALA A 12 -43.84 -24.37 38.07
CA ALA A 12 -42.88 -24.39 36.98
C ALA A 12 -41.96 -23.18 37.14
N ALA A 13 -40.70 -23.46 37.49
CA ALA A 13 -39.63 -22.46 37.49
C ALA A 13 -39.23 -22.18 36.04
N LEU A 14 -39.50 -20.96 35.55
CA LEU A 14 -39.03 -20.45 34.27
C LEU A 14 -37.57 -20.01 34.42
N LEU A 15 -36.64 -20.81 33.91
CA LEU A 15 -35.24 -20.46 33.73
C LEU A 15 -35.10 -19.48 32.55
N THR A 16 -34.85 -18.21 32.85
CA THR A 16 -34.45 -17.20 31.86
C THR A 16 -32.98 -17.39 31.50
N MET A 17 -32.69 -17.93 30.30
CA MET A 17 -31.35 -17.88 29.73
C MET A 17 -31.09 -16.50 29.11
N SER A 18 -30.35 -15.67 29.83
CA SER A 18 -29.75 -14.45 29.29
C SER A 18 -28.57 -14.85 28.40
N VAL A 19 -28.75 -14.79 27.08
CA VAL A 19 -27.64 -14.97 26.14
C VAL A 19 -26.85 -13.67 26.13
N LEU A 20 -25.73 -13.64 26.86
CA LEU A 20 -24.72 -12.58 26.73
C LEU A 20 -24.03 -12.79 25.38
N THR A 21 -24.42 -12.03 24.37
CA THR A 21 -23.64 -11.87 23.15
C THR A 21 -22.43 -11.00 23.52
N GLN A 22 -21.31 -11.63 23.90
CA GLN A 22 -20.02 -10.96 23.91
C GLN A 22 -19.63 -10.73 22.45
N ALA A 23 -19.73 -9.48 22.00
CA ALA A 23 -18.95 -9.04 20.87
C ALA A 23 -17.48 -9.07 21.31
N GLU A 24 -16.78 -10.15 20.98
CA GLU A 24 -15.32 -10.18 21.03
C GLU A 24 -14.82 -9.17 19.99
N ALA A 25 -14.51 -7.96 20.44
CA ALA A 25 -13.60 -7.10 19.71
C ALA A 25 -12.30 -7.89 19.55
N ALA A 26 -11.97 -8.25 18.31
CA ALA A 26 -10.79 -9.03 17.97
C ALA A 26 -9.52 -8.31 18.46
N SER A 27 -9.06 -8.64 19.65
CA SER A 27 -7.77 -8.24 20.21
C SER A 27 -6.72 -9.28 19.82
N GLY A 28 -6.61 -9.55 18.51
CA GLY A 28 -5.44 -10.20 17.95
C GLY A 28 -4.24 -9.24 17.95
N PRO A 29 -3.00 -9.73 17.85
CA PRO A 29 -1.88 -8.85 17.57
C PRO A 29 -2.17 -8.06 16.27
N ASP A 30 -1.78 -6.79 16.23
CA ASP A 30 -2.01 -5.89 15.09
C ASP A 30 -1.23 -6.42 13.87
N GLU A 31 -1.89 -7.22 13.01
CA GLU A 31 -1.29 -7.89 11.84
C GLU A 31 -0.61 -6.88 10.91
N LEU A 32 -1.24 -5.72 10.70
CA LEU A 32 -0.65 -4.62 9.94
C LEU A 32 0.69 -4.15 10.54
N GLN A 33 0.74 -4.00 11.87
CA GLN A 33 1.99 -3.59 12.52
C GLN A 33 3.06 -4.69 12.42
N GLN A 34 2.69 -5.97 12.36
CA GLN A 34 3.65 -7.05 12.11
C GLN A 34 4.25 -6.96 10.70
N GLU A 35 3.43 -6.74 9.67
CA GLU A 35 3.92 -6.53 8.29
C GLU A 35 4.84 -5.31 8.18
N ILE A 36 4.48 -4.20 8.83
CA ILE A 36 5.34 -3.00 8.88
C ILE A 36 6.66 -3.31 9.56
N ASN A 37 6.63 -4.01 10.71
CA ASN A 37 7.83 -4.39 11.43
C ASN A 37 8.71 -5.34 10.60
N GLU A 38 8.10 -6.25 9.84
CA GLU A 38 8.83 -7.13 8.93
C GLU A 38 9.57 -6.34 7.86
N VAL A 39 8.90 -5.40 7.18
CA VAL A 39 9.55 -4.52 6.19
C VAL A 39 10.68 -3.71 6.83
N LEU A 40 10.43 -3.09 7.99
CA LEU A 40 11.45 -2.30 8.69
C LEU A 40 12.64 -3.14 9.16
N SER A 41 12.43 -4.42 9.48
CA SER A 41 13.52 -5.32 9.89
C SER A 41 14.37 -5.83 8.73
N ASN A 42 13.83 -5.83 7.51
CA ASN A 42 14.49 -6.31 6.29
C ASN A 42 15.00 -5.18 5.38
N THR A 43 14.74 -3.91 5.72
CA THR A 43 15.15 -2.75 4.91
C THR A 43 15.98 -1.79 5.75
N GLN A 44 16.87 -1.03 5.10
CA GLN A 44 17.70 -0.03 5.77
C GLN A 44 17.11 1.37 5.57
N GLY A 45 17.05 2.17 6.65
CA GLY A 45 16.66 3.58 6.58
C GLY A 45 15.16 3.86 6.49
N GLY A 46 14.31 2.82 6.45
CA GLY A 46 12.86 2.97 6.51
C GLY A 46 12.40 3.51 7.86
N VAL A 47 11.44 4.44 7.83
CA VAL A 47 10.81 5.02 9.03
C VAL A 47 9.30 4.92 8.88
N GLN A 48 8.62 4.33 9.86
CA GLN A 48 7.16 4.38 9.93
C GLN A 48 6.70 5.82 10.18
N ILE A 49 5.91 6.37 9.24
CA ILE A 49 5.47 7.78 9.28
C ILE A 49 3.98 7.92 9.64
N SER A 50 3.22 6.84 9.58
CA SER A 50 1.81 6.77 9.95
C SER A 50 1.44 5.33 10.36
N ARG A 51 0.16 5.08 10.66
CA ARG A 51 -0.31 3.74 11.06
C ARG A 51 -0.04 2.67 9.99
N ASN A 52 -0.02 3.06 8.72
CA ASN A 52 0.02 2.14 7.59
C ASN A 52 1.04 2.56 6.51
N GLU A 53 2.04 3.37 6.85
CA GLU A 53 3.04 3.83 5.87
C GLU A 53 4.46 3.86 6.42
N ILE A 54 5.41 3.52 5.55
CA ILE A 54 6.85 3.63 5.74
C ILE A 54 7.42 4.58 4.69
N ALA A 55 8.37 5.42 5.06
CA ALA A 55 9.10 6.27 4.13
C ALA A 55 10.62 6.04 4.23
N TRP A 56 11.29 6.16 3.09
CA TRP A 56 12.75 6.13 2.96
C TRP A 56 13.25 7.45 2.38
N ASN A 57 14.52 7.78 2.64
CA ASN A 57 15.23 8.92 2.03
C ASN A 57 14.46 10.26 2.11
N GLY A 58 13.76 10.48 3.24
CA GLY A 58 12.97 11.69 3.47
C GLY A 58 11.65 11.78 2.68
N GLY A 59 11.10 10.64 2.26
CA GLY A 59 9.86 10.53 1.49
C GLY A 59 10.07 10.56 -0.02
N GLU A 60 11.28 10.22 -0.47
CA GLU A 60 11.53 9.92 -1.88
C GLU A 60 10.80 8.66 -2.31
N ALA A 61 10.90 7.61 -1.48
CA ALA A 61 10.12 6.40 -1.58
C ALA A 61 9.16 6.29 -0.39
N ILE A 62 7.90 5.95 -0.64
CA ILE A 62 6.89 5.71 0.40
C ILE A 62 6.16 4.41 0.08
N MET A 63 6.05 3.53 1.07
CA MET A 63 5.18 2.35 1.01
C MET A 63 3.94 2.59 1.85
N ALA A 64 2.77 2.38 1.27
CA ALA A 64 1.49 2.36 1.96
C ALA A 64 0.93 0.94 1.98
N PHE A 65 0.42 0.52 3.13
CA PHE A 65 -0.20 -0.78 3.36
C PHE A 65 -1.72 -0.63 3.41
N PRO A 66 -2.50 -1.62 2.92
CA PRO A 66 -3.92 -1.70 3.20
C PRO A 66 -4.19 -1.69 4.71
N LEU A 67 -5.34 -1.11 5.10
CA LEU A 67 -5.82 -1.24 6.46
C LEU A 67 -6.43 -2.63 6.67
N PRO A 68 -6.53 -3.13 7.92
CA PRO A 68 -7.17 -4.42 8.17
C PRO A 68 -8.58 -4.50 7.58
N GLY A 69 -8.80 -5.48 6.71
CA GLY A 69 -10.07 -5.69 6.01
C GLY A 69 -10.20 -4.97 4.66
N GLU A 70 -9.24 -4.14 4.27
CA GLU A 70 -9.22 -3.45 2.97
C GLU A 70 -8.33 -4.18 1.96
N GLU A 71 -8.72 -4.15 0.68
CA GLU A 71 -7.95 -4.77 -0.40
C GLU A 71 -6.88 -3.83 -0.98
N THR A 72 -7.05 -2.52 -0.83
CA THR A 72 -6.17 -1.49 -1.40
C THR A 72 -5.57 -0.61 -0.31
N ALA A 73 -4.35 -0.12 -0.54
CA ALA A 73 -3.75 0.89 0.32
C ALA A 73 -4.53 2.21 0.21
N PRO A 74 -4.86 2.88 1.34
CA PRO A 74 -5.59 4.14 1.30
C PRO A 74 -4.74 5.26 0.64
N PRO A 75 -5.36 6.42 0.35
CA PRO A 75 -4.61 7.61 -0.04
C PRO A 75 -3.53 7.99 0.99
N SER A 76 -2.49 8.71 0.55
CA SER A 76 -1.38 9.13 1.40
C SER A 76 -1.83 9.86 2.66
N SER A 77 -1.26 9.51 3.81
CA SER A 77 -1.56 10.22 5.06
C SER A 77 -1.06 11.67 5.05
N ALA A 78 -1.50 12.48 6.01
CA ALA A 78 -0.99 13.83 6.19
C ALA A 78 0.54 13.89 6.39
N ALA A 79 1.14 12.85 7.00
CA ALA A 79 2.58 12.77 7.18
C ALA A 79 3.29 12.51 5.83
N ALA A 80 2.76 11.59 5.03
CA ALA A 80 3.25 11.32 3.67
C ALA A 80 3.11 12.58 2.80
N VAL A 81 1.93 13.21 2.75
CA VAL A 81 1.68 14.46 2.01
C VAL A 81 2.69 15.55 2.38
N LYS A 82 3.04 15.69 3.67
CA LYS A 82 4.06 16.66 4.11
C LYS A 82 5.44 16.35 3.56
N LEU A 83 5.86 15.08 3.55
CA LEU A 83 7.14 14.66 2.98
C LEU A 83 7.17 14.84 1.47
N GLN A 84 6.11 14.41 0.77
CA GLN A 84 5.92 14.59 -0.67
C GLN A 84 6.02 16.07 -1.04
N THR A 85 5.26 16.93 -0.36
CA THR A 85 5.29 18.40 -0.54
C THR A 85 6.71 18.95 -0.39
N LYS A 86 7.42 18.53 0.66
CA LYS A 86 8.79 18.99 0.93
C LYS A 86 9.76 18.52 -0.16
N LYS A 87 9.68 17.24 -0.55
CA LYS A 87 10.60 16.61 -1.51
C LYS A 87 10.43 17.20 -2.91
N SER A 88 9.19 17.46 -3.32
CA SER A 88 8.86 18.05 -4.61
C SER A 88 9.07 19.57 -4.69
N GLY A 89 9.39 20.23 -3.56
CA GLY A 89 9.55 21.68 -3.51
C GLY A 89 8.27 22.49 -3.76
N VAL A 90 7.11 21.84 -3.80
CA VAL A 90 5.81 22.51 -3.98
C VAL A 90 5.39 23.20 -2.68
N SER A 91 4.67 24.31 -2.79
CA SER A 91 4.25 25.04 -1.59
C SER A 91 3.12 24.30 -0.86
N ALA A 92 3.16 24.27 0.48
CA ALA A 92 2.05 23.69 1.25
C ALA A 92 0.70 24.38 0.95
N LYS A 93 0.73 25.67 0.61
CA LYS A 93 -0.44 26.44 0.22
C LYS A 93 -1.03 25.96 -1.11
N SER A 94 -0.20 25.61 -2.10
CA SER A 94 -0.69 25.08 -3.39
C SER A 94 -1.32 23.70 -3.22
N VAL A 95 -0.71 22.82 -2.42
CA VAL A 95 -1.29 21.50 -2.10
C VAL A 95 -2.63 21.66 -1.37
N GLN A 96 -2.74 22.61 -0.44
CA GLN A 96 -3.98 22.87 0.28
C GLN A 96 -5.06 23.53 -0.58
N SER A 97 -4.66 24.38 -1.54
CA SER A 97 -5.58 24.90 -2.56
C SER A 97 -6.10 23.80 -3.49
N ALA A 98 -5.25 22.87 -3.91
CA ALA A 98 -5.65 21.74 -4.74
C ALA A 98 -6.68 20.85 -4.01
N SER A 99 -6.40 20.49 -2.76
CA SER A 99 -7.31 19.67 -1.96
C SER A 99 -8.64 20.35 -1.63
N SER A 100 -8.65 21.68 -1.47
CA SER A 100 -9.89 22.45 -1.26
C SER A 100 -10.62 22.81 -2.56
N GLY A 101 -9.92 22.81 -3.69
CA GLY A 101 -10.45 23.05 -5.03
C GLY A 101 -11.06 21.82 -5.71
N SER A 102 -11.17 20.70 -4.99
CA SER A 102 -11.61 19.38 -5.52
C SER A 102 -10.64 18.76 -6.54
N GLU A 103 -9.38 19.20 -6.60
CA GLU A 103 -8.34 18.46 -7.30
C GLU A 103 -7.93 17.25 -6.46
N ALA A 104 -7.95 16.07 -7.08
CA ALA A 104 -7.57 14.86 -6.39
C ALA A 104 -6.04 14.81 -6.20
N LEU A 105 -5.60 14.78 -4.93
CA LEU A 105 -4.19 14.61 -4.57
C LEU A 105 -3.62 13.26 -5.02
N ALA A 106 -4.50 12.30 -5.27
CA ALA A 106 -4.21 10.98 -5.78
C ALA A 106 -5.20 10.63 -6.90
N ALA A 107 -4.78 9.82 -7.85
CA ALA A 107 -5.68 9.25 -8.86
C ALA A 107 -6.60 8.20 -8.24
N ASP A 108 -7.52 7.64 -9.03
CA ASP A 108 -8.49 6.64 -8.56
C ASP A 108 -7.84 5.35 -8.02
N ASP A 109 -6.59 5.07 -8.41
CA ASP A 109 -5.74 3.99 -7.89
C ASP A 109 -4.91 4.38 -6.65
N GLY A 110 -5.12 5.59 -6.12
CA GLY A 110 -4.40 6.12 -4.98
C GLY A 110 -2.97 6.59 -5.27
N CYS A 111 -2.47 6.49 -6.52
CA CYS A 111 -1.15 7.01 -6.86
C CYS A 111 -1.16 8.55 -6.84
N PRO A 112 -0.18 9.23 -6.21
CA PRO A 112 -0.16 10.68 -6.18
C PRO A 112 -0.16 11.31 -7.58
N THR A 113 -0.85 12.43 -7.72
CA THR A 113 -0.96 13.14 -9.00
C THR A 113 0.11 14.22 -9.14
N GLN A 114 0.09 14.90 -10.30
CA GLN A 114 0.96 16.02 -10.64
C GLN A 114 0.87 17.21 -9.66
N VAL A 115 -0.10 17.23 -8.75
CA VAL A 115 -0.18 18.23 -7.66
C VAL A 115 1.13 18.27 -6.87
N PHE A 116 1.81 17.14 -6.74
CA PHE A 116 3.10 17.02 -6.08
C PHE A 116 4.29 17.02 -7.06
N GLY A 117 4.14 17.55 -8.27
CA GLY A 117 5.19 17.57 -9.29
C GLY A 117 5.11 16.42 -10.30
N PRO A 118 5.96 16.44 -11.35
CA PRO A 118 5.75 15.67 -12.57
C PRO A 118 6.22 14.21 -12.51
N ASP A 119 6.65 13.68 -11.35
CA ASP A 119 7.45 12.45 -11.32
C ASP A 119 6.87 11.33 -10.44
N TRP A 120 5.58 11.37 -10.08
CA TRP A 120 5.00 10.31 -9.24
C TRP A 120 4.62 9.07 -10.03
N TYR A 121 5.11 7.93 -9.57
CA TYR A 121 4.74 6.61 -10.10
C TYR A 121 4.70 5.59 -8.98
N CYS A 122 3.87 4.56 -9.19
CA CYS A 122 3.44 3.63 -8.16
C CYS A 122 3.40 2.20 -8.68
N PHE A 123 3.90 1.29 -7.86
CA PHE A 123 3.87 -0.15 -8.05
C PHE A 123 3.00 -0.79 -6.98
N TYR A 124 2.21 -1.79 -7.36
CA TYR A 124 1.22 -2.41 -6.49
C TYR A 124 1.43 -3.91 -6.41
N GLN A 125 1.26 -4.45 -5.20
CA GLN A 125 1.52 -5.84 -4.91
C GLN A 125 0.54 -6.80 -5.62
N TYR A 126 -0.69 -6.36 -5.88
CA TYR A 126 -1.70 -7.19 -6.53
C TYR A 126 -2.29 -6.50 -7.76
N GLU A 127 -3.04 -7.26 -8.54
CA GLU A 127 -3.82 -6.75 -9.66
C GLU A 127 -4.82 -5.67 -9.19
N ASN A 128 -5.29 -4.86 -10.13
CA ASN A 128 -6.27 -3.80 -9.92
C ASN A 128 -5.87 -2.83 -8.79
N PHE A 129 -4.56 -2.54 -8.69
CA PHE A 129 -4.00 -1.61 -7.73
C PHE A 129 -4.17 -2.05 -6.27
N GLY A 130 -4.27 -3.37 -6.04
CA GLY A 130 -4.43 -3.99 -4.75
C GLY A 130 -3.13 -4.16 -3.95
N GLY A 131 -3.30 -4.43 -2.66
CA GLY A 131 -2.22 -4.70 -1.73
C GLY A 131 -1.40 -3.45 -1.38
N ARG A 132 -0.13 -3.67 -1.04
CA ARG A 132 0.82 -2.59 -0.74
C ARG A 132 1.07 -1.74 -1.98
N ARG A 133 1.08 -0.41 -1.82
CA ARG A 133 1.48 0.57 -2.84
C ARG A 133 2.86 1.11 -2.50
N LEU A 134 3.84 0.91 -3.37
CA LEU A 134 5.17 1.51 -3.26
C LEU A 134 5.32 2.60 -4.34
N GLN A 135 5.74 3.80 -3.94
CA GLN A 135 5.70 5.00 -4.78
C GLN A 135 6.97 5.84 -4.67
N TRP A 136 7.38 6.44 -5.78
CA TRP A 136 8.55 7.31 -5.90
C TRP A 136 8.22 8.63 -6.60
N ASN A 137 9.13 9.60 -6.46
CA ASN A 137 9.00 10.94 -7.05
C ASN A 137 10.28 11.52 -7.65
N ALA A 138 11.25 10.66 -7.92
CA ALA A 138 12.54 11.07 -8.46
C ALA A 138 12.77 10.43 -9.84
N SER A 139 13.56 11.11 -10.66
CA SER A 139 14.15 10.52 -11.85
C SER A 139 15.39 9.73 -11.44
N HIS A 140 15.43 8.48 -11.87
CA HIS A 140 16.51 7.53 -11.70
C HIS A 140 17.07 7.21 -13.07
N GLY A 141 18.27 7.69 -13.38
CA GLY A 141 18.90 7.36 -14.66
C GLY A 141 19.29 5.88 -14.73
N HIS A 142 19.66 5.40 -15.91
CA HIS A 142 20.11 4.01 -16.07
C HIS A 142 21.34 3.66 -15.20
N ASP A 143 22.19 4.63 -14.86
CA ASP A 143 23.33 4.44 -13.96
C ASP A 143 22.95 4.47 -12.46
N ASP A 144 21.66 4.70 -12.14
CA ASP A 144 21.08 4.81 -10.79
C ASP A 144 19.82 3.94 -10.69
N LEU A 145 19.95 2.65 -11.01
CA LEU A 145 18.86 1.68 -10.91
C LEU A 145 18.27 1.65 -9.50
N VAL A 146 16.94 1.63 -9.42
CA VAL A 146 16.22 1.38 -8.17
C VAL A 146 15.92 -0.09 -8.05
N PHE A 147 16.29 -0.71 -6.93
CA PHE A 147 16.01 -2.11 -6.65
C PHE A 147 14.80 -2.25 -5.72
N PHE A 148 13.81 -3.06 -6.10
CA PHE A 148 12.63 -3.31 -5.26
C PHE A 148 12.98 -4.06 -3.96
N SER A 149 14.07 -4.82 -3.95
CA SER A 149 14.61 -5.53 -2.77
C SER A 149 14.95 -4.58 -1.63
N GLU A 150 15.42 -3.36 -1.92
CA GLU A 150 15.73 -2.33 -0.90
C GLU A 150 14.50 -1.91 -0.07
N TYR A 151 13.31 -2.18 -0.60
CA TYR A 151 12.02 -1.82 -0.01
C TYR A 151 11.20 -3.05 0.40
N TYR A 152 11.79 -4.26 0.36
CA TYR A 152 11.07 -5.53 0.60
C TYR A 152 9.86 -5.71 -0.34
N PHE A 153 10.06 -5.31 -1.60
CA PHE A 153 9.05 -5.26 -2.65
C PHE A 153 9.44 -6.02 -3.93
N ASP A 154 10.56 -6.76 -3.92
CA ASP A 154 10.95 -7.58 -5.06
C ASP A 154 9.96 -8.72 -5.31
N ASN A 155 9.77 -9.07 -6.58
CA ASN A 155 8.88 -10.16 -7.01
C ASN A 155 7.45 -10.02 -6.47
N LYS A 156 6.95 -8.79 -6.38
CA LYS A 156 5.60 -8.48 -5.85
C LYS A 156 4.74 -7.68 -6.80
N THR A 157 5.29 -7.03 -7.82
CA THR A 157 4.48 -6.15 -8.66
C THR A 157 3.53 -6.96 -9.56
N SER A 158 2.25 -6.63 -9.48
CA SER A 158 1.20 -7.15 -10.37
C SER A 158 0.48 -6.06 -11.14
N SER A 159 0.52 -4.80 -10.67
CA SER A 159 -0.05 -3.64 -11.37
C SER A 159 0.73 -2.36 -11.07
N TRP A 160 0.53 -1.33 -11.90
CA TRP A 160 1.30 -0.07 -11.79
C TRP A 160 0.51 1.13 -12.30
N SER A 161 0.92 2.31 -11.83
CA SER A 161 0.41 3.61 -12.28
C SER A 161 1.55 4.61 -12.36
N ASN A 162 1.81 5.12 -13.56
CA ASN A 162 2.73 6.22 -13.81
C ASN A 162 1.92 7.50 -14.03
N ARG A 163 1.89 8.37 -13.01
CA ARG A 163 1.25 9.70 -13.10
C ARG A 163 2.23 10.77 -13.53
N GLY A 164 3.50 10.42 -13.64
CA GLY A 164 4.57 11.30 -14.05
C GLY A 164 4.77 11.41 -15.57
N GLY A 165 5.72 12.26 -15.94
CA GLY A 165 6.09 12.59 -17.32
C GLY A 165 7.18 11.70 -17.92
N ASN A 166 7.88 10.90 -17.09
CA ASN A 166 8.99 10.05 -17.50
C ASN A 166 8.48 8.69 -18.00
N TYR A 167 9.26 8.05 -18.87
CA TYR A 167 9.09 6.61 -19.08
C TYR A 167 9.74 5.86 -17.94
N ILE A 168 9.17 4.71 -17.56
CA ILE A 168 9.73 3.83 -16.54
C ILE A 168 9.97 2.47 -17.17
N TYR A 169 11.21 2.02 -17.12
CA TYR A 169 11.66 0.76 -17.67
C TYR A 169 11.81 -0.22 -16.52
N VAL A 170 11.01 -1.29 -16.55
CA VAL A 170 10.93 -2.25 -15.44
C VAL A 170 11.51 -3.58 -15.88
N GLU A 171 12.38 -4.10 -15.02
CA GLU A 171 13.27 -5.21 -15.33
C GLU A 171 13.23 -6.25 -14.20
N GLY A 172 13.47 -7.49 -14.58
CA GLY A 172 13.69 -8.62 -13.68
C GLY A 172 15.17 -8.98 -13.61
N ARG A 173 15.58 -9.59 -12.51
CA ARG A 173 16.93 -10.15 -12.36
C ARG A 173 17.09 -11.39 -13.24
N SER A 174 18.24 -11.52 -13.89
CA SER A 174 18.61 -12.78 -14.55
C SER A 174 19.18 -13.82 -13.58
N GLU A 175 19.58 -13.41 -12.38
CA GLU A 175 20.03 -14.29 -11.30
C GLU A 175 19.28 -14.01 -9.99
N THR A 176 18.60 -15.04 -9.45
CA THR A 176 17.81 -14.93 -8.22
C THR A 176 18.64 -14.44 -7.04
N GLY A 177 18.17 -13.39 -6.36
CA GLY A 177 18.82 -12.82 -5.19
C GLY A 177 20.07 -11.98 -5.48
N GLN A 178 20.38 -11.71 -6.76
CA GLN A 178 21.53 -10.91 -7.16
C GLN A 178 21.10 -9.64 -7.89
N ASP A 179 20.92 -8.54 -7.15
CA ASP A 179 20.44 -7.25 -7.66
C ASP A 179 21.28 -6.76 -8.85
N ARG A 180 22.59 -6.98 -8.79
CA ARG A 180 23.53 -6.62 -9.86
C ARG A 180 23.18 -7.22 -11.23
N SER A 181 22.46 -8.34 -11.29
CA SER A 181 22.05 -8.95 -12.56
C SER A 181 21.04 -8.09 -13.34
N CYS A 182 20.37 -7.14 -12.69
CA CYS A 182 19.60 -6.09 -13.38
C CYS A 182 20.47 -5.13 -14.19
N ASN A 183 21.73 -4.91 -13.80
CA ASN A 183 22.60 -4.00 -14.54
C ASN A 183 23.40 -4.73 -15.63
N ASP A 184 23.83 -5.97 -15.35
CA ASP A 184 24.77 -6.67 -16.22
C ASP A 184 24.06 -7.43 -17.37
N ASN A 185 22.85 -7.96 -17.13
CA ASN A 185 22.05 -8.66 -18.13
C ASN A 185 20.57 -8.74 -17.68
N PRO A 186 19.82 -7.62 -17.69
CA PRO A 186 18.45 -7.61 -17.22
C PRO A 186 17.51 -8.44 -18.10
N ILE A 187 16.42 -8.91 -17.50
CA ILE A 187 15.25 -9.39 -18.23
C ILE A 187 14.30 -8.21 -18.37
N GLU A 188 14.16 -7.67 -19.58
CA GLU A 188 13.15 -6.65 -19.86
C GLU A 188 11.75 -7.22 -19.61
N LEU A 189 10.93 -6.53 -18.80
CA LEU A 189 9.57 -6.96 -18.51
C LEU A 189 8.56 -6.05 -19.21
N TRP A 190 8.48 -4.78 -18.82
CA TRP A 190 7.58 -3.81 -19.44
C TRP A 190 8.10 -2.38 -19.36
N ILE A 191 7.42 -1.49 -20.08
CA ILE A 191 7.66 -0.05 -20.07
C ILE A 191 6.36 0.65 -19.66
N GLU A 192 6.43 1.54 -18.67
CA GLU A 192 5.33 2.40 -18.26
C GLU A 192 5.39 3.70 -19.04
N SER A 193 4.37 3.97 -19.85
CA SER A 193 4.28 5.24 -20.56
C SER A 193 3.90 6.38 -19.60
N PRO A 194 4.33 7.62 -19.86
CA PRO A 194 3.90 8.78 -19.10
C PRO A 194 2.37 8.86 -18.99
N HIS A 195 1.89 9.24 -17.81
CA HIS A 195 0.46 9.43 -17.51
C HIS A 195 -0.44 8.23 -17.85
N SER A 196 0.08 7.02 -17.66
CA SER A 196 -0.65 5.78 -17.93
C SER A 196 -0.64 4.83 -16.73
N SER A 197 -1.41 3.76 -16.81
CA SER A 197 -1.53 2.77 -15.75
C SER A 197 -1.94 1.43 -16.36
N LYS A 198 -1.60 0.33 -15.69
CA LYS A 198 -2.03 -1.01 -16.08
C LYS A 198 -2.48 -1.77 -14.85
N SER A 199 -3.75 -2.21 -14.84
CA SER A 199 -4.33 -2.95 -13.72
C SER A 199 -3.81 -4.39 -13.60
N TYR A 200 -3.15 -4.91 -14.62
CA TYR A 200 -2.45 -6.20 -14.56
C TYR A 200 -1.29 -6.24 -15.55
N VAL A 201 -0.08 -6.52 -15.08
CA VAL A 201 1.11 -6.63 -15.95
C VAL A 201 1.01 -7.78 -16.94
N GLY A 202 0.27 -8.85 -16.59
CA GLY A 202 0.07 -10.04 -17.39
C GLY A 202 0.79 -11.25 -16.77
N ALA A 203 0.26 -12.45 -16.99
CA ALA A 203 0.74 -13.67 -16.33
C ALA A 203 2.22 -14.01 -16.61
N ALA A 204 2.77 -13.51 -17.72
CA ALA A 204 4.17 -13.70 -18.05
C ALA A 204 5.11 -12.87 -17.16
N ASP A 205 4.64 -11.73 -16.63
CA ASP A 205 5.47 -10.73 -15.93
C ASP A 205 5.07 -10.53 -14.47
N ASP A 206 3.95 -11.14 -14.07
CA ASP A 206 3.42 -11.06 -12.71
C ASP A 206 4.44 -11.54 -11.68
N ASN A 207 4.65 -10.72 -10.64
CA ASN A 207 5.60 -11.00 -9.56
C ASN A 207 7.05 -11.20 -10.04
N LYS A 208 7.48 -10.53 -11.13
CA LYS A 208 8.86 -10.62 -11.65
C LYS A 208 9.68 -9.33 -11.59
N ALA A 209 9.07 -8.19 -11.28
CA ALA A 209 9.81 -6.93 -11.19
C ALA A 209 10.80 -6.94 -10.03
N ASP A 210 12.04 -6.58 -10.35
CA ASP A 210 13.16 -6.53 -9.42
C ASP A 210 13.86 -5.18 -9.39
N CYS A 211 13.81 -4.43 -10.49
CA CYS A 211 14.41 -3.12 -10.60
C CYS A 211 13.71 -2.25 -11.64
N PHE A 212 13.97 -0.95 -11.60
CA PHE A 212 13.55 -0.03 -12.64
C PHE A 212 14.51 1.16 -12.78
N TRP A 213 14.38 1.87 -13.90
CA TRP A 213 14.98 3.17 -14.17
C TRP A 213 14.04 4.04 -15.01
N THR A 214 14.38 5.31 -15.20
CA THR A 214 13.52 6.33 -15.82
C THR A 214 14.25 7.19 -16.86
N THR A 215 13.50 7.79 -17.78
CA THR A 215 13.99 8.79 -18.77
C THR A 215 13.07 9.98 -18.91
#